data_AF-A0A2W6BKF3-F1
#
_entry.id   AF-A0A2W6BKF3-F1
#
_cell.length_a   1.000
_cell.length_b   1.000
_cell.length_c   1.000
_cell.angle_alpha   90.00
_cell.angle_beta   90.00
_cell.angle_gamma   90.00
#
_symmetry.space_group_name_H-M   'P 1'
#
loop_
_entity.id
_entity.type
_entity.pdbx_description
1 polymer ?
#
loop_
_entity_poly.entity_id
_entity_poly.type
_entity_poly.pdbx_seq_one_letter_code
_entity_poly.pdbx_strand_id
1 'polypeptide(L)'
;SVGNGLPFFFGLPFRAVKAVLLEWYRAAELSCDRAATLAVRDPRIVCRTLMVTTGAMPADQLNLDAFMAQAMEYESWDDPADRVRRFFNEIGQSHAYAVRRVSEVMNWVQGGEYDRIVRGEYRTREQQANVRAEAGDAFELYAERFRTIFREAGDNIASMGSQFGGVAEQVADWIRSRGGSSSGDA
;
A
#
# COMPACT_ATOMS: atom_id res chain seq x y z
N SER A 1 0.27 32.60 -15.17
CA SER A 1 1.32 32.17 -14.25
C SER A 1 0.91 32.57 -12.84
N VAL A 2 0.31 31.65 -12.08
CA VAL A 2 0.02 31.82 -10.65
C VAL A 2 0.59 30.58 -9.98
N GLY A 3 1.65 30.76 -9.20
CA GLY A 3 2.37 29.68 -8.53
C GLY A 3 1.49 29.06 -7.45
N ASN A 4 1.11 27.81 -7.64
CA ASN A 4 0.32 27.01 -6.71
C ASN A 4 1.19 26.43 -5.57
N GLY A 5 2.05 27.27 -4.98
CA GLY A 5 2.91 26.91 -3.86
C GLY A 5 2.22 27.22 -2.55
N LEU A 6 1.54 26.24 -1.95
CA LEU A 6 1.15 26.32 -0.54
C LEU A 6 2.40 26.70 0.30
N PRO A 7 2.28 27.65 1.25
CA PRO A 7 3.41 28.07 2.07
C PRO A 7 4.06 26.87 2.76
N PHE A 8 5.40 26.84 2.74
CA PHE A 8 6.26 25.70 3.10
C PHE A 8 5.86 25.00 4.43
N PHE A 9 5.40 25.77 5.43
CA PHE A 9 4.99 25.28 6.75
C PHE A 9 3.68 24.47 6.76
N PHE A 10 2.77 24.68 5.79
CA PHE A 10 1.55 23.87 5.63
C PHE A 10 1.75 22.68 4.67
N GLY A 11 2.86 22.65 3.93
CA GLY A 11 3.12 21.63 2.92
C GLY A 11 3.35 20.24 3.49
N LEU A 12 4.06 20.10 4.61
CA LEU A 12 4.42 18.80 5.19
C LEU A 12 3.22 18.06 5.81
N PRO A 13 2.39 18.67 6.69
CA PRO A 13 1.20 18.01 7.22
C PRO A 13 0.20 17.63 6.11
N PHE A 14 0.00 18.51 5.13
CA PHE A 14 -0.88 18.22 3.99
C PHE A 14 -0.37 17.06 3.13
N ARG A 15 0.94 17.00 2.85
CA ARG A 15 1.54 15.88 2.11
C ARG A 15 1.43 14.57 2.87
N ALA A 16 1.56 14.58 4.20
CA ALA A 16 1.37 13.40 5.03
C ALA A 16 -0.09 12.88 4.96
N VAL A 17 -1.08 13.77 5.16
CA VAL A 17 -2.50 13.40 5.03
C VAL A 17 -2.80 12.88 3.63
N LYS A 18 -2.27 13.53 2.59
CA LYS A 18 -2.42 13.06 1.20
C LYS A 18 -1.84 11.66 1.00
N ALA A 19 -0.64 11.37 1.53
CA ALA A 19 -0.02 10.06 1.40
C ALA A 19 -0.85 8.96 2.08
N VAL A 20 -1.41 9.23 3.26
CA VAL A 20 -2.33 8.30 3.96
C VAL A 20 -3.59 8.06 3.16
N LEU A 21 -4.22 9.11 2.62
CA LEU A 21 -5.43 8.97 1.80
C LEU A 21 -5.16 8.19 0.50
N LEU A 22 -4.01 8.41 -0.12
CA LEU A 22 -3.60 7.64 -1.30
C LEU A 22 -3.34 6.17 -0.94
N GLU A 23 -2.76 5.87 0.22
CA GLU A 23 -2.60 4.49 0.69
C GLU A 23 -3.94 3.82 0.95
N TRP A 24 -4.87 4.54 1.56
CA TRP A 24 -6.24 4.06 1.71
C TRP A 24 -6.91 3.78 0.36
N TYR A 25 -6.73 4.64 -0.64
CA TYR A 25 -7.27 4.44 -1.97
C TYR A 25 -6.67 3.20 -2.67
N ARG A 26 -5.35 2.99 -2.54
CA ARG A 26 -4.68 1.76 -3.03
C ARG A 26 -5.17 0.50 -2.32
N ALA A 27 -5.42 0.55 -1.00
CA ALA A 27 -5.99 -0.56 -0.25
C ALA A 27 -7.44 -0.86 -0.66
N ALA A 28 -8.21 0.18 -1.01
CA ALA A 28 -9.57 0.03 -1.52
C ALA A 28 -9.60 -0.72 -2.87
N GLU A 29 -8.63 -0.49 -3.77
CA GLU A 29 -8.51 -1.25 -5.02
C GLU A 29 -8.38 -2.76 -4.79
N LEU A 30 -7.59 -3.18 -3.80
CA LEU A 30 -7.43 -4.61 -3.46
C LEU A 30 -8.76 -5.21 -2.96
N SER A 31 -9.57 -4.42 -2.26
CA SER A 31 -10.89 -4.84 -1.83
C SER A 31 -11.86 -4.95 -3.02
N CYS A 32 -11.78 -4.02 -3.97
CA CYS A 32 -12.53 -4.08 -5.22
C CYS A 32 -12.15 -5.30 -6.06
N ASP A 33 -10.87 -5.65 -6.16
CA ASP A 33 -10.41 -6.84 -6.90
C ASP A 33 -10.93 -8.14 -6.29
N ARG A 34 -10.91 -8.25 -4.96
CA ARG A 34 -11.52 -9.39 -4.25
C ARG A 34 -13.02 -9.47 -4.51
N ALA A 35 -13.72 -8.35 -4.44
CA ALA A 35 -15.16 -8.29 -4.74
C ALA A 35 -15.47 -8.69 -6.19
N ALA A 36 -14.69 -8.20 -7.16
CA ALA A 36 -14.81 -8.58 -8.57
C ALA A 36 -14.55 -10.08 -8.75
N THR A 37 -13.55 -10.64 -8.07
CA THR A 37 -13.22 -12.07 -8.12
C THR A 37 -14.36 -12.94 -7.57
N LEU A 38 -15.03 -12.49 -6.50
CA LEU A 38 -16.22 -13.15 -5.96
C LEU A 38 -17.42 -13.05 -6.90
N ALA A 39 -17.63 -11.89 -7.54
CA ALA A 39 -18.74 -11.66 -8.45
C ALA A 39 -18.62 -12.48 -9.73
N VAL A 40 -17.42 -12.53 -10.32
CA VAL A 40 -17.14 -13.22 -11.59
C VAL A 40 -16.92 -14.73 -11.39
N ARG A 41 -16.55 -15.16 -10.18
CA ARG A 41 -16.31 -16.58 -9.84
C ARG A 41 -15.15 -17.23 -10.61
N ASP A 42 -14.29 -16.43 -11.22
CA ASP A 42 -13.07 -16.86 -11.90
C ASP A 42 -11.96 -15.81 -11.67
N PRO A 43 -10.95 -16.12 -10.85
CA PRO A 43 -9.81 -15.23 -10.63
C PRO A 43 -9.02 -14.89 -11.90
N ARG A 44 -8.95 -15.81 -12.88
CA ARG A 44 -8.20 -15.57 -14.12
C ARG A 44 -8.81 -14.45 -14.96
N ILE A 45 -10.13 -14.25 -14.89
CA ILE A 45 -10.81 -13.15 -15.59
C ILE A 45 -10.40 -11.80 -14.98
N VAL A 46 -10.31 -11.71 -13.65
CA VAL A 46 -9.84 -10.48 -12.97
C VAL A 46 -8.38 -10.20 -13.32
N CYS A 47 -7.51 -11.22 -13.25
CA CYS A 47 -6.10 -11.08 -13.65
C CYS A 47 -5.96 -10.63 -15.12
N ARG A 48 -6.74 -11.23 -16.04
CA ARG A 48 -6.75 -10.82 -17.46
C ARG A 48 -7.25 -9.40 -17.64
N THR A 49 -8.26 -8.99 -16.89
CA THR A 49 -8.79 -7.62 -16.96
C THR A 49 -7.71 -6.61 -16.55
N LEU A 50 -7.02 -6.85 -15.43
CA LEU A 50 -5.92 -6.01 -14.95
C LEU A 50 -4.73 -5.97 -15.93
N MET A 51 -4.43 -7.10 -16.59
CA MET A 51 -3.41 -7.16 -17.63
C MET A 51 -3.82 -6.33 -18.86
N VAL A 52 -5.05 -6.48 -19.35
CA VAL A 52 -5.53 -5.80 -20.55
C VAL A 52 -5.61 -4.29 -20.34
N THR A 53 -6.05 -3.84 -19.16
CA THR A 53 -6.15 -2.40 -18.85
C THR A 53 -4.78 -1.73 -18.70
N THR A 54 -3.72 -2.48 -18.37
CA THR A 54 -2.37 -1.94 -18.21
C THR A 54 -1.42 -2.22 -19.36
N GLY A 55 -1.68 -3.26 -20.16
CA GLY A 55 -0.78 -3.73 -21.21
C GLY A 55 -0.60 -2.79 -22.39
N ALA A 56 -1.48 -1.79 -22.56
CA ALA A 56 -1.44 -0.79 -23.64
C ALA A 56 -1.28 -1.38 -25.06
N MET A 57 -1.64 -2.64 -25.24
CA MET A 57 -1.54 -3.42 -26.47
C MET A 57 -2.83 -4.22 -26.67
N PRO A 58 -3.12 -4.67 -27.91
CA PRO A 58 -4.24 -5.55 -28.19
C PRO A 58 -4.26 -6.80 -27.29
N ALA A 59 -5.45 -7.17 -26.79
CA ALA A 59 -5.60 -8.23 -25.79
C ALA A 59 -5.16 -9.62 -26.29
N ASP A 60 -5.15 -9.85 -27.59
CA ASP A 60 -4.68 -11.06 -28.27
C ASP A 60 -3.15 -11.18 -28.30
N GLN A 61 -2.42 -10.08 -28.10
CA GLN A 61 -0.95 -10.05 -28.01
C GLN A 61 -0.44 -10.19 -26.58
N LEU A 62 -1.32 -10.18 -25.58
CA LEU A 62 -0.95 -10.24 -24.16
C LEU A 62 -0.97 -11.69 -23.64
N ASN A 63 0.10 -12.07 -22.93
CA ASN A 63 0.24 -13.39 -22.31
C ASN A 63 -0.11 -13.34 -20.82
N LEU A 64 -1.27 -13.89 -20.46
CA LEU A 64 -1.76 -13.92 -19.09
C LEU A 64 -0.84 -14.72 -18.16
N ASP A 65 -0.34 -15.88 -18.60
CA ASP A 65 0.45 -16.75 -17.73
C ASP A 65 1.82 -16.11 -17.42
N ALA A 66 2.41 -15.39 -18.38
CA ALA A 66 3.61 -14.60 -18.16
C ALA A 66 3.37 -13.44 -17.18
N PHE A 67 2.24 -12.74 -17.30
CA PHE A 67 1.87 -11.67 -16.38
C PHE A 67 1.61 -12.19 -14.95
N MET A 68 0.99 -13.37 -14.83
CA MET A 68 0.78 -14.03 -13.54
C MET A 68 2.09 -14.52 -12.93
N ALA A 69 3.03 -15.04 -13.72
CA ALA A 69 4.37 -15.39 -13.25
C ALA A 69 5.11 -14.16 -12.71
N GLN A 70 5.08 -13.05 -13.45
CA GLN A 70 5.63 -11.77 -13.00
C GLN A 70 5.01 -11.30 -11.67
N ALA A 71 3.69 -11.49 -11.51
CA ALA A 71 2.99 -11.15 -10.28
C ALA A 71 3.39 -12.04 -9.09
N MET A 72 3.61 -13.34 -9.31
CA MET A 72 4.10 -14.23 -8.25
C MET A 72 5.54 -13.89 -7.82
N GLU A 73 6.35 -13.44 -8.76
CA GLU A 73 7.71 -12.95 -8.47
C GLU A 73 7.71 -11.55 -7.84
N TYR A 74 6.59 -10.82 -7.90
CA TYR A 74 6.51 -9.45 -7.41
C TYR A 74 6.88 -9.33 -5.94
N GLU A 75 6.42 -10.24 -5.09
CA GLU A 75 6.73 -10.20 -3.65
C GLU A 75 8.06 -10.89 -3.30
N SER A 76 8.55 -11.77 -4.19
CA SER A 76 9.76 -12.58 -3.98
C SER A 76 11.04 -11.93 -4.53
N TRP A 77 11.01 -10.70 -5.05
CA TRP A 77 12.26 -9.99 -5.34
C TRP A 77 12.97 -9.72 -4.02
N ASP A 78 14.03 -10.49 -3.78
CA ASP A 78 14.73 -10.61 -2.50
C ASP A 78 15.52 -9.36 -2.09
N ASP A 79 15.71 -8.39 -2.98
CA ASP A 79 16.44 -7.15 -2.65
C ASP A 79 15.54 -6.18 -1.84
N PRO A 80 15.85 -5.92 -0.56
CA PRO A 80 15.12 -4.94 0.25
C PRO A 80 15.11 -3.55 -0.39
N ALA A 81 16.16 -3.19 -1.15
CA ALA A 81 16.22 -1.91 -1.84
C ALA A 81 15.14 -1.79 -2.93
N ASP A 82 14.83 -2.87 -3.64
CA ASP A 82 13.78 -2.87 -4.67
C ASP A 82 12.39 -2.76 -4.06
N ARG A 83 12.16 -3.37 -2.89
CA ARG A 83 10.90 -3.21 -2.14
C ARG A 83 10.69 -1.75 -1.72
N VAL A 84 11.74 -1.10 -1.23
CA VAL A 84 11.73 0.33 -0.88
C VAL A 84 11.50 1.20 -2.13
N ARG A 85 12.18 0.92 -3.25
CA ARG A 85 11.98 1.67 -4.51
C ARG A 85 10.53 1.58 -5.00
N ARG A 86 9.93 0.39 -5.00
CA ARG A 86 8.53 0.19 -5.38
C ARG A 86 7.59 0.95 -4.46
N PHE A 87 7.84 0.90 -3.15
CA PHE A 87 7.06 1.68 -2.17
C PHE A 87 7.10 3.19 -2.49
N PHE A 88 8.28 3.76 -2.72
CA PHE A 88 8.40 5.19 -3.07
C PHE A 88 7.84 5.53 -4.45
N ASN A 89 7.86 4.60 -5.40
CA ASN A 89 7.23 4.79 -6.70
C ASN A 89 5.70 4.77 -6.62
N GLU A 90 5.13 3.97 -5.71
CA GLU A 90 3.68 3.85 -5.52
C GLU A 90 3.09 4.91 -4.58
N ILE A 91 3.87 5.47 -3.63
CA ILE A 91 3.35 6.36 -2.57
C ILE A 91 2.55 7.55 -3.11
N GLY A 92 2.95 8.07 -4.28
CA GLY A 92 2.31 9.20 -4.97
C GLY A 92 1.22 8.82 -5.98
N GLN A 93 0.99 7.53 -6.23
CA GLN A 93 0.04 7.05 -7.23
C GLN A 93 -1.35 6.83 -6.63
N SER A 94 -2.40 7.02 -7.43
CA SER A 94 -3.77 6.69 -6.99
C SER A 94 -3.99 5.17 -6.94
N HIS A 95 -3.56 4.44 -7.95
CA HIS A 95 -3.76 2.99 -8.01
C HIS A 95 -2.46 2.24 -7.79
N ALA A 96 -2.53 1.08 -7.13
CA ALA A 96 -1.42 0.14 -7.05
C ALA A 96 -1.11 -0.42 -8.45
N TYR A 97 0.13 -0.85 -8.68
CA TYR A 97 0.48 -1.51 -9.93
C TYR A 97 -0.37 -2.76 -10.15
N ALA A 98 -0.81 -3.00 -11.39
CA ALA A 98 -1.62 -4.17 -11.71
C ALA A 98 -0.94 -5.49 -11.34
N VAL A 99 0.39 -5.56 -11.45
CA VAL A 99 1.19 -6.71 -11.02
C VAL A 99 1.00 -6.99 -9.52
N ARG A 100 1.07 -5.96 -8.66
CA ARG A 100 0.79 -6.08 -7.21
C ARG A 100 -0.65 -6.52 -6.93
N ARG A 101 -1.60 -5.97 -7.68
CA ARG A 101 -3.03 -6.34 -7.53
C ARG A 101 -3.26 -7.80 -7.88
N VAL A 102 -2.62 -8.29 -8.95
CA VAL A 102 -2.67 -9.70 -9.33
C VAL A 102 -1.99 -10.58 -8.29
N SER A 103 -0.84 -10.18 -7.71
CA SER A 103 -0.17 -10.96 -6.66
C SER A 103 -1.09 -11.17 -5.45
N GLU A 104 -1.75 -10.10 -4.99
CA GLU A 104 -2.68 -10.15 -3.85
C GLU A 104 -3.92 -11.01 -4.13
N VAL A 105 -4.48 -10.97 -5.35
CA VAL A 105 -5.58 -11.88 -5.76
C VAL A 105 -5.09 -13.33 -5.77
N MET A 106 -3.93 -13.59 -6.36
CA MET A 106 -3.36 -14.93 -6.47
C MET A 106 -2.99 -15.52 -5.10
N ASN A 107 -2.43 -14.73 -4.20
CA ASN A 107 -2.11 -15.12 -2.83
C ASN A 107 -3.39 -15.46 -2.05
N TRP A 108 -4.44 -14.66 -2.20
CA TRP A 108 -5.71 -14.91 -1.54
C TRP A 108 -6.41 -16.19 -2.03
N VAL A 109 -6.33 -16.47 -3.34
CA VAL A 109 -6.87 -17.69 -3.95
C VAL A 109 -6.05 -18.91 -3.50
N GLN A 110 -4.71 -18.86 -3.63
CA GLN A 110 -3.83 -19.97 -3.25
C GLN A 110 -3.85 -20.24 -1.74
N GLY A 111 -4.10 -19.22 -0.92
CA GLY A 111 -4.28 -19.35 0.52
C GLY A 111 -5.60 -20.04 0.92
N GLY A 112 -6.50 -20.32 -0.03
CA GLY A 112 -7.76 -21.06 0.20
C GLY A 112 -8.88 -20.24 0.87
N GLU A 113 -8.62 -18.98 1.25
CA GLU A 113 -9.63 -18.09 1.83
C GLU A 113 -10.70 -17.71 0.80
N TYR A 114 -10.32 -17.58 -0.48
CA TYR A 114 -11.28 -17.44 -1.59
C TYR A 114 -12.28 -18.61 -1.61
N ASP A 115 -11.78 -19.84 -1.65
CA ASP A 115 -12.61 -21.05 -1.74
C ASP A 115 -13.49 -21.23 -0.50
N ARG A 116 -12.98 -20.84 0.67
CA ARG A 116 -13.75 -20.80 1.92
C ARG A 116 -14.97 -19.89 1.81
N ILE A 117 -14.77 -18.64 1.40
CA ILE A 117 -15.86 -17.67 1.22
C ILE A 117 -16.83 -18.15 0.15
N VAL A 118 -16.32 -18.67 -0.97
CA VAL A 118 -17.08 -19.25 -2.07
C VAL A 118 -17.99 -20.39 -1.61
N ARG A 119 -17.54 -21.23 -0.67
CA ARG A 119 -18.29 -22.33 -0.06
C ARG A 119 -19.30 -21.89 1.02
N GLY A 120 -19.38 -20.59 1.31
CA GLY A 120 -20.29 -20.05 2.32
C GLY A 120 -19.71 -20.03 3.74
N GLU A 121 -18.42 -20.36 3.90
CA GLU A 121 -17.73 -20.38 5.19
C GLU A 121 -17.23 -18.96 5.55
N TYR A 122 -18.14 -18.00 5.56
CA TYR A 122 -17.90 -16.62 5.99
C TYR A 122 -18.74 -16.29 7.22
N ARG A 123 -18.29 -15.29 7.99
CA ARG A 123 -19.02 -14.84 9.19
C ARG A 123 -20.42 -14.36 8.82
N THR A 124 -21.42 -14.87 9.52
CA THR A 124 -22.82 -14.47 9.34
C THR A 124 -23.17 -13.31 10.26
N ARG A 125 -24.29 -12.62 9.98
CA ARG A 125 -24.74 -11.44 10.77
C ARG A 125 -24.95 -11.76 12.27
N GLU A 126 -25.27 -13.01 12.57
CA GLU A 126 -25.49 -13.52 13.92
C GLU A 126 -24.17 -13.64 14.71
N GLN A 127 -23.06 -13.84 14.01
CA GLN A 127 -21.71 -13.87 14.56
C GLN A 127 -21.15 -12.44 14.61
N GLN A 128 -21.64 -11.64 15.56
CA GLN A 128 -21.18 -10.25 15.71
C GLN A 128 -19.69 -10.20 16.05
N ALA A 129 -18.93 -9.50 15.20
CA ALA A 129 -17.54 -9.18 15.47
C ALA A 129 -17.44 -8.01 16.45
N ASN A 130 -16.49 -8.09 17.38
CA ASN A 130 -16.13 -6.94 18.19
C ASN A 130 -15.36 -5.95 17.31
N VAL A 131 -16.04 -4.90 16.85
CA VAL A 131 -15.49 -3.85 15.96
C VAL A 131 -14.18 -3.28 16.48
N ARG A 132 -14.03 -3.16 17.80
CA ARG A 132 -12.82 -2.61 18.43
C ARG A 132 -11.63 -3.57 18.34
N ALA A 133 -11.89 -4.88 18.46
CA ALA A 133 -10.85 -5.90 18.33
C ALA A 133 -10.34 -5.97 16.88
N GLU A 134 -11.26 -6.04 15.91
CA GLU A 134 -10.91 -6.08 14.48
C GLU A 134 -10.15 -4.82 14.01
N ALA A 135 -10.55 -3.65 14.52
CA ALA A 135 -9.81 -2.41 14.25
C ALA A 135 -8.39 -2.44 14.84
N GLY A 136 -8.21 -3.11 15.99
CA GLY A 136 -6.90 -3.33 16.61
C GLY A 136 -6.03 -4.25 15.77
N ASP A 137 -6.55 -5.42 15.38
CA ASP A 137 -5.83 -6.40 14.57
C ASP A 137 -5.41 -5.81 13.22
N ALA A 138 -6.31 -5.08 12.57
CA ALA A 138 -5.99 -4.35 11.34
C ALA A 138 -4.89 -3.31 11.57
N PHE A 139 -4.97 -2.54 12.65
CA PHE A 139 -3.94 -1.55 12.99
C PHE A 139 -2.57 -2.21 13.23
N GLU A 140 -2.52 -3.33 13.95
CA GLU A 140 -1.27 -4.04 14.22
C GLU A 140 -0.62 -4.58 12.94
N LEU A 141 -1.42 -5.19 12.05
CA LEU A 141 -0.97 -5.65 10.73
C LEU A 141 -0.37 -4.51 9.91
N TYR A 142 -1.07 -3.37 9.83
CA TYR A 142 -0.57 -2.20 9.11
C TYR A 142 0.68 -1.62 9.78
N ALA A 143 0.72 -1.54 11.10
CA ALA A 143 1.87 -1.03 11.83
C ALA A 143 3.10 -1.93 11.63
N GLU A 144 2.92 -3.26 11.59
CA GLU A 144 3.99 -4.19 11.25
C GLU A 144 4.50 -3.97 9.82
N ARG A 145 3.59 -3.85 8.83
CA ARG A 145 3.97 -3.55 7.44
C ARG A 145 4.78 -2.26 7.33
N PHE A 146 4.37 -1.20 8.03
CA PHE A 146 5.13 0.05 8.09
C PHE A 146 6.49 -0.13 8.76
N ARG A 147 6.57 -0.81 9.90
CA ARG A 147 7.85 -1.06 10.59
C ARG A 147 8.82 -1.85 9.72
N THR A 148 8.34 -2.83 8.96
CA THR A 148 9.16 -3.60 8.01
C THR A 148 9.74 -2.69 6.93
N ILE A 149 8.90 -1.86 6.30
CA ILE A 149 9.35 -0.88 5.30
C ILE A 149 10.39 0.09 5.90
N PHE A 150 10.18 0.58 7.12
CA PHE A 150 11.13 1.47 7.79
C PHE A 150 12.46 0.78 8.18
N ARG A 151 12.42 -0.50 8.57
CA ARG A 151 13.62 -1.28 8.88
C ARG A 151 14.45 -1.51 7.62
N GLU A 152 13.80 -1.97 6.55
CA GLU A 152 14.44 -2.18 5.24
C GLU A 152 14.95 -0.87 4.62
N ALA A 153 14.25 0.24 4.84
CA ALA A 153 14.72 1.57 4.44
C ALA A 153 15.90 2.03 5.31
N GLY A 154 15.87 1.80 6.62
CA GLY A 154 16.95 2.15 7.55
C GLY A 154 18.25 1.41 7.28
N ASP A 155 18.15 0.11 6.99
CA ASP A 155 19.29 -0.75 6.63
C ASP A 155 19.89 -0.32 5.28
N ASN A 156 19.07 0.18 4.34
CA ASN A 156 19.51 0.76 3.06
C ASN A 156 19.98 2.23 3.17
N ILE A 157 19.48 3.01 4.13
CA ILE A 157 19.85 4.42 4.38
C ILE A 157 21.29 4.56 4.87
N ALA A 158 21.86 3.53 5.53
CA ALA A 158 23.29 3.48 5.82
C ALA A 158 24.16 3.55 4.54
N SER A 159 23.61 3.16 3.38
CA SER A 159 24.28 3.26 2.06
C SER A 159 23.88 4.51 1.24
N MET A 160 22.80 5.22 1.63
CA MET A 160 22.27 6.41 0.95
C MET A 160 22.55 7.69 1.77
N GLY A 161 23.77 8.21 1.61
CA GLY A 161 24.24 9.42 2.29
C GLY A 161 23.57 10.75 1.86
N SER A 162 23.61 11.70 2.79
CA SER A 162 23.40 13.16 2.73
C SER A 162 22.05 13.76 2.28
N GLN A 163 21.19 13.09 1.52
CA GLN A 163 19.93 13.71 1.06
C GLN A 163 18.74 13.59 2.03
N PHE A 164 18.70 12.56 2.86
CA PHE A 164 17.60 12.33 3.82
C PHE A 164 17.81 12.99 5.20
N GLY A 165 19.05 13.35 5.55
CA GLY A 165 19.37 13.98 6.84
C GLY A 165 18.61 15.28 7.07
N GLY A 166 18.47 16.10 6.02
CA GLY A 166 17.75 17.38 6.11
C GLY A 166 16.24 17.23 6.33
N VAL A 167 15.63 16.10 5.97
CA VAL A 167 14.19 15.85 6.18
C VAL A 167 13.93 15.39 7.61
N ALA A 168 14.80 14.53 8.14
CA ALA A 168 14.71 14.06 9.53
C ALA A 168 14.95 15.21 10.53
N GLU A 169 15.93 16.09 10.26
CA GLU A 169 16.18 17.30 11.06
C GLU A 169 14.98 18.25 11.07
N GLN A 170 14.34 18.48 9.91
CA GLN A 170 13.15 19.33 9.81
C GLN A 170 11.95 18.78 10.61
N VAL A 171 11.79 17.45 10.66
CA VAL A 171 10.73 16.81 11.46
C VAL A 171 11.06 16.91 12.96
N ALA A 172 12.31 16.68 13.34
CA ALA A 172 12.76 16.82 14.73
C ALA A 172 12.61 18.25 15.25
N ASP A 173 12.94 19.25 14.44
CA ASP A 173 12.78 20.67 14.76
C ASP A 173 11.30 21.06 14.90
N TRP A 174 10.42 20.53 14.06
CA TRP A 174 8.97 20.78 14.17
C TRP A 174 8.36 20.16 15.44
N ILE A 175 8.81 18.97 15.84
CA ILE A 175 8.40 18.33 17.11
C ILE A 175 8.90 19.16 18.29
N ARG A 176 10.16 19.60 18.23
CA ARG A 176 10.79 20.41 19.29
C ARG A 176 10.13 21.79 19.42
N SER A 177 9.78 22.43 18.30
CA SER A 177 9.08 23.72 18.30
C SER A 177 7.65 23.63 18.85
N ARG A 178 7.03 22.44 18.80
CA ARG A 178 5.72 22.19 19.43
C ARG A 178 5.81 21.75 20.89
N GLY A 179 6.94 21.20 21.32
CA GLY A 179 7.19 20.80 22.72
C GLY A 179 7.63 21.95 23.64
N GLY A 180 7.98 23.12 23.09
CA GLY A 180 8.48 24.27 23.83
C GLY A 180 7.44 25.36 24.08
N SER A 181 6.34 25.06 24.79
CA SER A 181 5.47 26.11 25.34
C SER A 181 4.75 25.65 26.62
N SER A 182 5.49 25.38 27.70
CA SER A 182 4.95 25.41 29.07
C SER A 182 6.07 25.42 30.13
N SER A 183 6.69 26.58 30.33
CA SER A 183 7.44 26.98 31.54
C SER A 183 8.01 28.36 31.22
N GLY A 184 7.56 29.50 31.73
CA GLY A 184 7.00 29.80 33.05
C GLY A 184 7.75 31.05 33.48
N ASP A 185 7.17 32.23 33.27
CA ASP A 185 7.69 33.48 33.81
C ASP A 185 6.67 34.02 34.83
N ALA A 186 7.22 34.30 36.01
CA ALA A 186 6.58 34.93 37.16
C ALA A 186 6.29 36.42 36.91
#